data_AF-D9PF92-F1
#
_entry.id   AF-D9PF92-F1
#
_cell.length_a   1.000
_cell.length_b   1.000
_cell.length_c   1.000
_cell.angle_alpha   90.00
_cell.angle_beta   90.00
_cell.angle_gamma   90.00
#
_symmetry.space_group_name_H-M   'P 1'
#
loop_
_entity.id
_entity.type
_entity.pdbx_description
1 polymer ?
#
loop_
_entity_poly.entity_id
_entity_poly.type
_entity_poly.pdbx_seq_one_letter_code
_entity_poly.pdbx_strand_id
1 'polypeptide(L)' 'GIEFRTGAGIVADSQPEFELAETRAKARGLLRALGSEA' A
#
# COMPACT_ATOMS: atom_id res chain seq x y z
N GLY A 1 3.41 -2.46 19.28
CA GLY A 1 2.48 -2.29 18.14
C GLY A 1 2.87 -3.26 17.04
N ILE A 2 2.01 -3.46 16.04
CA ILE A 2 2.35 -4.24 14.84
C ILE A 2 2.86 -3.25 13.79
N GLU A 3 3.96 -3.59 13.12
CA GLU A 3 4.49 -2.85 11.98
C GLU A 3 4.54 -3.74 10.75
N PHE A 4 4.22 -3.18 9.59
CA PHE A 4 4.26 -3.89 8.32
C PHE A 4 4.68 -2.95 7.20
N ARG A 5 5.12 -3.52 6.08
CA ARG A 5 5.55 -2.77 4.89
C ARG A 5 4.74 -3.20 3.69
N THR A 6 4.49 -2.27 2.79
CA THR A 6 3.91 -2.51 1.47
C THR A 6 4.81 -1.88 0.41
N GLY A 7 4.65 -2.33 -0.84
CA GLY A 7 5.44 -1.86 -1.96
C GLY A 7 4.63 -1.89 -3.24
N ALA A 8 5.16 -1.23 -4.26
CA ALA A 8 4.62 -1.20 -5.61
C ALA A 8 5.72 -1.65 -6.59
N GLY A 9 5.31 -2.22 -7.71
CA GLY A 9 6.25 -2.63 -8.75
C GLY A 9 6.62 -1.44 -9.62
N ILE A 10 7.91 -1.13 -9.75
CA ILE A 10 8.36 0.00 -10.57
C ILE A 10 8.93 -0.54 -11.89
N VAL A 11 8.47 0.00 -13.00
CA VAL A 11 8.99 -0.24 -14.35
C VAL A 11 9.34 1.08 -15.04
N ALA A 12 9.91 1.03 -16.25
CA ALA A 12 10.44 2.22 -16.94
C ALA A 12 9.41 3.35 -17.12
N ASP A 13 8.14 3.00 -17.34
CA ASP A 13 7.05 3.95 -17.60
C ASP A 13 6.19 4.23 -16.36
N SER A 14 6.61 3.81 -15.17
CA SER A 14 5.87 4.03 -13.92
C SER A 14 5.69 5.51 -13.60
N GLN A 15 4.53 5.85 -13.04
CA GLN A 15 4.23 7.18 -12.54
C GLN A 15 4.25 7.18 -11.00
N PRO A 16 5.07 8.01 -10.33
CA PRO A 16 5.22 7.98 -8.87
C PRO A 16 3.91 8.06 -8.08
N GLU A 17 2.94 8.82 -8.58
CA GLU A 17 1.61 8.97 -7.99
C GLU A 17 0.80 7.67 -7.98
N PHE A 18 0.93 6.83 -9.02
CA PHE A 18 0.24 5.55 -9.11
C PHE A 18 0.89 4.49 -8.23
N GLU A 19 2.23 4.48 -8.17
CA GLU A 19 2.95 3.56 -7.29
C GLU A 19 2.66 3.86 -5.80
N LEU A 20 2.59 5.15 -5.45
CA LEU A 20 2.17 5.56 -4.11
C LEU A 20 0.71 5.16 -3.83
N ALA A 21 -0.18 5.25 -4.81
CA ALA A 21 -1.56 4.78 -4.67
C ALA A 21 -1.63 3.26 -4.45
N GLU A 22 -0.80 2.47 -5.14
CA GLU A 22 -0.71 1.02 -4.97
C GLU A 22 -0.21 0.63 -3.57
N THR A 23 0.86 1.25 -3.08
CA THR A 23 1.37 0.98 -1.71
C THR A 23 0.30 1.23 -0.65
N ARG A 24 -0.45 2.34 -0.78
CA ARG A 24 -1.57 2.68 0.10
C ARG A 24 -2.73 1.68 -0.03
N ALA A 25 -3.07 1.26 -1.25
CA ALA A 25 -4.12 0.28 -1.50
C ALA A 25 -3.81 -1.07 -0.83
N LYS A 26 -2.58 -1.56 -0.97
CA LYS A 26 -2.13 -2.78 -0.28
C LYS A 26 -2.14 -2.61 1.24
N ALA A 27 -1.74 -1.44 1.75
CA ALA A 27 -1.74 -1.18 3.19
C ALA A 27 -3.16 -1.18 3.76
N ARG A 28 -4.11 -0.54 3.07
CA ARG A 28 -5.54 -0.53 3.45
C ARG A 28 -6.11 -1.94 3.54
N GLY A 29 -5.77 -2.82 2.60
CA GLY A 29 -6.20 -4.23 2.66
C GLY A 29 -5.82 -4.89 3.99
N LEU A 30 -4.59 -4.67 4.46
CA LEU A 30 -4.11 -5.19 5.74
C LEU A 30 -4.75 -4.48 6.94
N LEU A 31 -4.87 -3.15 6.90
CA LEU A 31 -5.53 -2.39 7.98
C LEU A 31 -6.98 -2.83 8.19
N ARG A 32 -7.72 -3.11 7.11
CA ARG A 32 -9.09 -3.65 7.18
C ARG A 32 -9.13 -5.03 7.81
N ALA A 33 -8.21 -5.92 7.42
CA ALA A 33 -8.13 -7.27 8.00
C ALA A 33 -7.80 -7.23 9.50
N LEU A 34 -7.04 -6.22 9.95
CA LEU A 34 -6.71 -5.97 11.34
C LEU A 34 -7.79 -5.18 12.11
N GLY A 35 -8.87 -4.73 11.45
CA GLY A 35 -9.91 -3.91 12.06
C GLY A 35 -9.47 -2.49 12.44
N SER A 36 -8.44 -1.96 11.77
CA SER A 36 -7.82 -0.66 12.06
C SER A 36 -8.25 0.47 11.11
N GLU A 37 -9.00 0.16 10.04
CA GLU A 37 -9.72 1.15 9.24
C GLU A 37 -11.22 1.06 9.60
N ALA A 38 -11.85 2.21 9.88
CA ALA A 38 -13.28 2.35 10.10
C ALA A 38 -14.07 2.45 8.78
#